data_AF-A0A1V3WHD1-F1
#
_entry.id   AF-A0A1V3WHD1-F1
#
_cell.length_a   1.000
_cell.length_b   1.000
_cell.length_c   1.000
_cell.angle_alpha   90.00
_cell.angle_beta   90.00
_cell.angle_gamma   90.00
#
_symmetry.space_group_name_H-M   'P 1'
#
loop_
_entity.id
_entity.type
_entity.pdbx_description
1 polymer ?
#
loop_
_entity_poly.entity_id
_entity_poly.type
_entity_poly.pdbx_seq_one_letter_code
_entity_poly.pdbx_strand_id
1 'polypeptide(L)' 'MGAPVDALVSLAEEAKADLLVVGNVGLSTIAGRLLGSVPANVSRRAKVDVLIVHTT' A
#
# COMPACT_ATOMS: atom_id res chain seq x y z
N MET A 1 -9.08 2.54 15.03
CA MET A 1 -8.21 1.73 14.14
C MET A 1 -8.39 2.24 12.73
N GLY A 2 -7.33 2.74 12.10
CA GLY A 2 -7.37 3.38 10.78
C GLY A 2 -7.45 2.39 9.63
N ALA A 3 -7.82 2.87 8.45
CA ALA A 3 -7.79 2.04 7.24
C ALA A 3 -6.35 1.56 6.97
N PRO A 4 -6.13 0.35 6.41
CA PRO A 4 -4.79 -0.21 6.21
C PRO A 4 -3.80 0.72 5.52
N VAL A 5 -4.30 1.57 4.61
CA VAL A 5 -3.51 2.58 3.89
C VAL A 5 -2.91 3.60 4.86
N ASP A 6 -3.70 4.12 5.81
CA ASP A 6 -3.22 5.13 6.77
C ASP A 6 -2.14 4.53 7.68
N ALA A 7 -2.37 3.31 8.16
CA ALA A 7 -1.43 2.61 9.02
C ALA A 7 -0.07 2.38 8.34
N LEU A 8 -0.07 1.96 7.07
CA LEU A 8 1.17 1.73 6.32
C LEU A 8 1.92 3.04 6.01
N VAL A 9 1.22 4.11 5.66
CA VAL A 9 1.83 5.42 5.38
C VAL A 9 2.43 6.00 6.66
N SER A 10 1.69 6.00 7.77
CA SER A 10 2.20 6.47 9.06
C SER A 10 3.41 5.65 9.53
N LEU A 11 3.36 4.32 9.41
CA LEU A 11 4.48 3.47 9.80
C LEU A 11 5.75 3.76 8.99
N ALA A 12 5.63 3.98 7.67
CA ALA A 12 6.78 4.32 6.84
C ALA A 12 7.42 5.66 7.25
N GLU A 13 6.59 6.65 7.60
CA GLU A 13 7.07 7.94 8.12
C GLU A 13 7.73 7.81 9.51
N GLU A 14 7.09 7.09 10.44
CA GLU A 14 7.60 6.87 11.80
C GLU A 14 8.92 6.10 11.80
N ALA A 15 9.04 5.10 10.93
CA ALA A 15 10.25 4.31 10.77
C ALA A 15 11.36 5.04 10.01
N LYS A 16 11.09 6.21 9.41
CA LYS A 16 11.97 6.91 8.47
C LYS A 16 12.46 5.97 7.36
N ALA A 17 11.56 5.15 6.84
CA ALA A 17 11.89 4.20 5.79
C ALA A 17 12.07 4.92 4.45
N ASP A 18 13.08 4.53 3.67
CA ASP A 18 13.24 5.04 2.30
C ASP A 18 12.37 4.26 1.29
N LEU A 19 11.95 3.03 1.63
CA LEU A 19 11.21 2.13 0.76
C LEU A 19 10.13 1.35 1.53
N LEU A 20 8.91 1.36 1.01
CA LEU A 20 7.80 0.53 1.48
C LEU A 20 7.51 -0.61 0.49
N VAL A 21 7.67 -1.85 0.94
CA VAL A 21 7.40 -3.05 0.12
C VAL A 21 6.03 -3.62 0.46
N VAL A 22 5.18 -3.82 -0.55
CA VAL A 22 3.83 -4.38 -0.39
C VAL A 22 3.53 -5.43 -1.46
N GLY A 23 2.65 -6.39 -1.17
CA GLY A 23 2.16 -7.35 -2.17
C GLY A 23 1.14 -6.72 -3.14
N ASN A 24 0.90 -7.36 -4.28
CA ASN A 24 0.00 -6.91 -5.35
C ASN A 24 -1.48 -7.31 -5.17
N VAL A 25 -1.84 -7.94 -4.05
CA VAL A 25 -3.22 -8.40 -3.80
C VAL A 25 -4.20 -7.22 -3.89
N GLY A 26 -5.24 -7.39 -4.71
CA GLY A 26 -6.27 -6.37 -4.93
C GLY A 26 -5.98 -5.39 -6.07
N LEU A 27 -4.83 -5.44 -6.76
CA LEU A 27 -4.61 -4.63 -7.98
C LEU A 27 -5.40 -5.15 -9.19
N SER A 28 -5.45 -6.47 -9.34
CA SER A 28 -6.01 -7.13 -10.53
C SER A 28 -7.38 -7.78 -10.28
N THR A 29 -7.87 -7.78 -9.04
CA THR A 29 -9.14 -8.44 -8.69
C THR A 29 -10.32 -7.48 -8.80
N ILE A 30 -11.47 -8.00 -9.25
CA ILE A 30 -12.72 -7.23 -9.31
C ILE A 30 -13.09 -6.69 -7.90
N ALA A 31 -12.92 -7.53 -6.88
CA ALA A 31 -13.13 -7.12 -5.48
C ALA A 31 -12.19 -5.97 -5.07
N GLY A 32 -10.92 -5.99 -5.47
CA GLY A 32 -9.96 -4.93 -5.17
C GLY A 32 -10.26 -3.60 -5.88
N ARG A 33 -10.91 -3.64 -7.04
CA ARG A 33 -11.40 -2.42 -7.72
C ARG A 33 -12.64 -1.82 -7.04
N LEU A 34 -13.50 -2.64 -6.46
CA LEU A 34 -14.73 -2.20 -5.78
C LEU A 34 -14.52 -1.78 -4.32
N LEU A 35 -13.71 -2.53 -3.57
CA LEU A 35 -13.46 -2.29 -2.14
C LEU A 35 -12.26 -1.37 -1.90
N GLY A 36 -11.50 -1.05 -2.96
CA GLY A 36 -10.28 -0.26 -2.90
C GLY A 36 -9.03 -1.13 -2.76
N SER A 37 -8.07 -0.90 -3.64
CA SER A 37 -6.79 -1.60 -3.64
C SER A 37 -5.83 -0.93 -2.66
N VAL A 38 -5.44 -1.63 -1.59
CA VAL A 38 -4.44 -1.14 -0.64
C VAL A 38 -3.11 -0.78 -1.32
N PRO A 39 -2.45 -1.65 -2.10
CA PRO A 39 -1.18 -1.31 -2.75
C PRO A 39 -1.33 -0.12 -3.73
N ALA A 40 -2.46 0.05 -4.42
CA ALA A 40 -2.69 1.21 -5.27
C ALA A 40 -2.89 2.52 -4.50
N ASN A 41 -3.53 2.45 -3.33
CA ASN A 41 -3.76 3.63 -2.50
C ASN A 41 -2.50 4.04 -1.74
N VAL A 42 -1.72 3.06 -1.29
CA VAL A 42 -0.42 3.30 -0.66
C VAL A 42 0.55 3.93 -1.66
N SER A 43 0.66 3.40 -2.89
CA SER A 43 1.55 3.99 -3.91
C SER A 43 1.19 5.43 -4.28
N ARG A 44 -0.08 5.84 -4.14
CA ARG A 44 -0.52 7.22 -4.34
C ARG A 44 -0.26 8.16 -3.16
N ARG A 45 -0.16 7.63 -1.94
CA ARG A 45 -0.16 8.42 -0.70
C ARG A 45 1.15 8.40 0.07
N ALA A 46 1.98 7.38 -0.12
CA ALA A 46 3.28 7.28 0.50
C ALA A 46 4.18 8.44 0.06
N LYS A 47 4.97 8.97 0.99
CA LYS A 47 6.00 9.99 0.72
C LYS A 47 7.37 9.39 0.37
N VAL A 48 7.42 8.07 0.28
CA VAL A 48 8.62 7.25 0.10
C VAL A 48 8.41 6.33 -1.10
N ASP A 49 9.48 5.75 -1.63
CA ASP A 49 9.36 4.82 -2.74
C ASP A 49 8.50 3.62 -2.33
N VAL A 50 7.70 3.11 -3.27
CA VAL A 50 6.84 1.95 -3.04
C VAL A 50 7.19 0.86 -4.04
N LEU A 51 7.63 -0.29 -3.55
CA LEU A 51 7.84 -1.49 -4.36
C LEU A 51 6.64 -2.43 -4.20
N ILE A 52 5.91 -2.61 -5.29
CA ILE A 52 4.81 -3.56 -5.36
C ILE A 52 5.34 -4.89 -5.87
N VAL A 53 5.31 -5.92 -5.02
CA VAL A 53 5.80 -7.26 -5.31
C VAL A 53 4.65 -8.14 -5.82
N HIS A 54 4.91 -8.88 -6.89
CA HIS A 54 4.00 -9.90 -7.38
C HIS A 54 3.98 -11.09 -6.40
N THR A 55 2.82 -11.35 -5.82
CA THR A 55 2.60 -12.34 -4.76
C THR A 55 1.46 -13.31 -5.07
N THR A 56 0.84 -13.17 -6.26
CA THR A 56 -0.36 -13.92 -6.70
C THR A 56 -0.29 -14.28 -8.17
#